data_AF-A0A842UE93-F1
#
_entry.id   AF-A0A842UE93-F1
#
_cell.length_a   1.000
_cell.length_b   1.000
_cell.length_c   1.000
_cell.angle_alpha   90.00
_cell.angle_beta   90.00
_cell.angle_gamma   90.00
#
_symmetry.space_group_name_H-M   'P 1'
#
loop_
_entity.id
_entity.type
_entity.pdbx_description
1 polymer ?
#
loop_
_entity_poly.entity_id
_entity_poly.type
_entity_poly.pdbx_seq_one_letter_code
_entity_poly.pdbx_strand_id
1 'polypeptide(L)'
;MLKPRLGCLPRPPPPIRCPAFRYLHSPLFLGADFFYAGKPRLYASLAFISISFKLIYLTALHWTTEYLDRVRELDLNIAGDAKASRILESLLGESDLGDLSRLISGYPVLICGCGPSLENDLHKIVEHRLHERFVLVAVDGAVKGFLDYRIVPHINVTDLDGDVNSILRANSYGCITVVHAHGDNIDSLSSVVPHLEGRVLGTTQHRPTPKLHNFGGFTDGDRACYLVDHFKPSFIVLAGMDFGSVVGVYSHSYNQIKKPRKLRIGKKLIQELASKSPTRFFNVTSSGEHIEGVRHISFEKLSYLI
;
A
#
# COMPACT_ATOMS: atom_id res chain seq x y z
N MET A 1 33.27 18.20 37.48
CA MET A 1 32.48 17.09 36.91
C MET A 1 31.01 17.34 37.18
N LEU A 2 30.26 17.83 36.18
CA LEU A 2 28.82 18.11 36.26
C LEU A 2 28.08 17.06 35.43
N LYS A 3 27.18 16.29 36.05
CA LYS A 3 26.29 15.34 35.35
C LYS A 3 25.15 16.11 34.65
N PRO A 4 24.77 15.79 33.39
CA PRO A 4 23.60 16.39 32.76
C PRO A 4 22.30 15.81 33.33
N ARG A 5 21.31 16.68 33.56
CA ARG A 5 19.94 16.31 33.92
C ARG A 5 19.22 15.76 32.68
N LEU A 6 18.68 14.54 32.79
CA LEU A 6 17.72 14.01 31.82
C LEU A 6 16.41 14.82 31.91
N GLY A 7 16.05 15.49 30.82
CA GLY A 7 14.74 16.09 30.65
C GLY A 7 13.68 15.01 30.41
N CYS A 8 12.58 15.09 31.14
CA CYS A 8 11.43 14.20 30.98
C CYS A 8 10.76 14.39 29.62
N LEU A 9 10.54 13.30 28.90
CA LEU A 9 9.71 13.26 27.69
C LEU A 9 8.23 13.53 28.04
N PRO A 10 7.47 14.25 27.18
CA PRO A 10 6.06 14.52 27.43
C PRO A 10 5.21 13.24 27.31
N ARG A 11 4.22 13.10 28.20
CA ARG A 11 3.29 11.97 28.22
C ARG A 11 2.29 12.05 27.05
N PRO A 12 1.84 10.90 26.50
CA PRO A 12 0.83 10.90 25.43
C PRO A 12 -0.54 11.39 25.95
N PRO A 13 -1.36 12.01 25.06
CA PRO A 13 -2.68 12.49 25.41
C PRO A 13 -3.66 11.33 25.71
N PRO A 14 -4.68 11.56 26.57
CA PRO A 14 -5.67 10.55 26.90
C PRO A 14 -6.64 10.26 25.73
N PRO A 15 -7.21 9.04 25.65
CA PRO A 15 -8.11 8.66 24.58
C PRO A 15 -9.44 9.43 24.63
N ILE A 16 -9.82 9.99 23.48
CA ILE A 16 -11.09 10.70 23.27
C ILE A 16 -12.21 9.66 23.20
N ARG A 17 -13.23 9.78 24.09
CA ARG A 17 -14.44 8.95 24.05
C ARG A 17 -15.36 9.45 22.93
N CYS A 18 -15.64 8.62 21.93
CA CYS A 18 -16.72 8.88 20.97
C CYS A 18 -18.10 8.57 21.60
N PRO A 19 -19.13 9.39 21.34
CA PRO A 19 -20.50 9.10 21.77
C PRO A 19 -21.13 8.01 20.89
N ALA A 20 -21.92 7.14 21.53
CA ALA A 20 -22.62 6.03 20.90
C ALA A 20 -23.64 6.52 19.85
N PHE A 21 -23.52 6.03 18.62
CA PHE A 21 -24.52 6.25 17.57
C PHE A 21 -25.80 5.44 17.88
N ARG A 22 -26.89 6.15 18.15
CA ARG A 22 -28.26 5.60 18.16
C ARG A 22 -28.74 5.45 16.71
N TYR A 23 -29.10 4.22 16.33
CA TYR A 23 -29.85 3.96 15.10
C TYR A 23 -31.28 4.53 15.24
N LEU A 24 -31.63 5.49 14.39
CA LEU A 24 -33.01 5.92 14.16
C LEU A 24 -33.55 5.16 12.95
N HIS A 25 -34.55 4.32 13.19
CA HIS A 25 -35.36 3.70 12.13
C HIS A 25 -36.30 4.74 11.52
N SER A 26 -36.45 4.72 10.19
CA SER A 26 -37.65 5.21 9.51
C SER A 26 -38.11 4.17 8.49
N PRO A 27 -39.39 3.75 8.51
CA PRO A 27 -39.95 2.80 7.56
C PRO A 27 -40.65 3.52 6.41
N LEU A 28 -40.58 2.97 5.21
CA LEU A 28 -41.60 3.12 4.15
C LEU A 28 -41.16 2.26 2.97
N PHE A 29 -41.84 1.13 2.77
CA PHE A 29 -42.41 0.76 1.47
C PHE A 29 -43.37 -0.42 1.66
N LEU A 30 -44.63 -0.18 1.29
CA LEU A 30 -45.73 -1.14 1.25
C LEU A 30 -45.52 -2.19 0.15
N GLY A 31 -45.98 -3.41 0.43
CA GLY A 31 -46.77 -4.18 -0.53
C GLY A 31 -46.09 -5.37 -1.20
N ALA A 32 -46.20 -6.54 -0.58
CA ALA A 32 -46.72 -7.78 -1.19
C ALA A 32 -46.71 -8.91 -0.16
N ASP A 33 -47.89 -9.29 0.32
CA ASP A 33 -48.10 -10.46 1.15
C ASP A 33 -47.79 -11.73 0.37
N PHE A 34 -46.79 -12.50 0.84
CA PHE A 34 -46.79 -13.95 0.70
C PHE A 34 -46.37 -14.56 2.03
N PHE A 35 -47.34 -15.20 2.67
CA PHE A 35 -47.17 -16.03 3.86
C PHE A 35 -46.13 -17.13 3.59
N TYR A 36 -44.97 -17.05 4.24
CA TYR A 36 -44.17 -18.22 4.62
C TYR A 36 -43.53 -17.93 5.98
N ALA A 37 -44.12 -18.51 7.03
CA ALA A 37 -43.56 -18.50 8.37
C ALA A 37 -42.31 -19.40 8.40
N GLY A 38 -41.12 -18.80 8.32
CA GLY A 38 -39.85 -19.54 8.37
C GLY A 38 -38.59 -18.66 8.35
N LYS A 39 -38.11 -18.29 9.55
CA LYS A 39 -36.75 -17.78 9.89
C LYS A 39 -36.06 -16.83 8.88
N PRO A 40 -36.33 -15.51 8.91
CA PRO A 40 -35.63 -14.50 8.08
C PRO A 40 -34.11 -14.41 8.32
N ARG A 41 -33.63 -14.79 9.50
CA ARG A 41 -32.20 -14.67 9.89
C ARG A 41 -31.26 -15.65 9.17
N LEU A 42 -31.75 -16.84 8.79
CA LEU A 42 -30.90 -17.82 8.08
C LEU A 42 -30.70 -17.46 6.61
N TYR A 43 -31.75 -16.97 5.94
CA TYR A 43 -31.69 -16.59 4.53
C TYR A 43 -30.82 -15.36 4.29
N ALA A 44 -30.86 -14.37 5.18
CA ALA A 44 -29.95 -13.23 5.11
C ALA A 44 -28.48 -13.67 5.26
N SER A 45 -28.21 -14.60 6.19
CA SER A 45 -26.85 -15.13 6.41
C SER A 45 -26.35 -15.98 5.24
N LEU A 46 -27.19 -16.81 4.65
CA LEU A 46 -26.86 -17.63 3.47
C LEU A 46 -26.71 -16.79 2.20
N ALA A 47 -27.54 -15.75 2.02
CA ALA A 47 -27.40 -14.78 0.94
C ALA A 47 -26.12 -13.95 1.09
N PHE A 48 -25.77 -13.51 2.31
CA PHE A 48 -24.48 -12.86 2.59
C PHE A 48 -23.30 -13.80 2.31
N ILE A 49 -23.35 -15.05 2.77
CA ILE A 49 -22.30 -16.04 2.50
C ILE A 49 -22.16 -16.28 1.00
N SER A 50 -23.27 -16.43 0.26
CA SER A 50 -23.27 -16.64 -1.19
C SER A 50 -22.75 -15.42 -1.97
N ILE A 51 -23.13 -14.20 -1.57
CA ILE A 51 -22.63 -12.96 -2.16
C ILE A 51 -21.14 -12.80 -1.86
N SER A 52 -20.70 -13.03 -0.62
CA SER A 52 -19.28 -13.01 -0.24
C SER A 52 -18.47 -14.05 -1.00
N PHE A 53 -19.00 -15.27 -1.17
CA PHE A 53 -18.32 -16.33 -1.94
C PHE A 53 -18.21 -15.97 -3.42
N LYS A 54 -19.29 -15.42 -4.01
CA LYS A 54 -19.29 -14.97 -5.40
C LYS A 54 -18.35 -13.78 -5.61
N LEU A 55 -18.26 -12.86 -4.65
CA LEU A 55 -17.32 -11.74 -4.68
C LEU A 55 -15.87 -12.24 -4.59
N ILE A 56 -15.56 -13.11 -3.62
CA ILE A 56 -14.25 -13.73 -3.43
C ILE A 56 -13.83 -14.50 -4.69
N TYR A 57 -14.75 -15.28 -5.26
CA TYR A 57 -14.52 -16.06 -6.47
C TYR A 57 -14.32 -15.20 -7.71
N LEU A 58 -15.08 -14.12 -7.87
CA LEU A 58 -14.91 -13.16 -8.97
C LEU A 58 -13.60 -12.38 -8.84
N THR A 59 -13.22 -11.93 -7.64
CA THR A 59 -11.91 -11.32 -7.40
C THR A 59 -10.77 -12.31 -7.65
N ALA A 60 -10.92 -13.58 -7.26
CA ALA A 60 -9.92 -14.61 -7.51
C ALA A 60 -9.78 -14.93 -9.01
N LEU A 61 -10.88 -14.99 -9.77
CA LEU A 61 -10.87 -15.21 -11.22
C LEU A 61 -10.25 -14.04 -12.00
N HIS A 62 -10.63 -12.80 -11.67
CA HIS A 62 -10.05 -11.60 -12.29
C HIS A 62 -8.55 -11.52 -12.03
N TRP A 63 -8.15 -11.70 -10.77
CA TRP A 63 -6.76 -11.72 -10.37
C TRP A 63 -5.95 -12.81 -11.09
N THR A 64 -6.52 -14.02 -11.23
CA THR A 64 -5.86 -15.13 -11.93
C THR A 64 -5.59 -14.77 -13.39
N THR A 65 -6.51 -14.04 -14.04
CA THR A 65 -6.35 -13.68 -15.46
C THR A 65 -5.26 -12.63 -15.65
N GLU A 66 -5.30 -11.54 -14.86
CA GLU A 66 -4.30 -10.48 -14.92
C GLU A 66 -2.90 -11.00 -14.57
N TYR A 67 -2.77 -11.84 -13.54
CA TYR A 67 -1.50 -12.45 -13.16
C TYR A 67 -0.94 -13.34 -14.27
N LEU A 68 -1.77 -14.19 -14.88
CA LEU A 68 -1.34 -15.08 -15.96
C LEU A 68 -0.90 -14.31 -17.22
N ASP A 69 -1.53 -13.17 -17.52
CA ASP A 69 -1.09 -12.32 -18.63
C ASP A 69 0.30 -11.72 -18.36
N ARG A 70 0.60 -11.30 -17.11
CA ARG A 70 1.95 -10.82 -16.74
C ARG A 70 2.98 -11.92 -16.76
N VAL A 71 2.62 -13.12 -16.29
CA VAL A 71 3.48 -14.30 -16.38
C VAL A 71 3.91 -14.54 -17.83
N ARG A 72 2.98 -14.47 -18.79
CA ARG A 72 3.28 -14.63 -20.21
C ARG A 72 4.10 -13.48 -20.79
N GLU A 73 3.76 -12.23 -20.45
CA GLU A 73 4.43 -11.03 -20.98
C GLU A 73 5.89 -10.91 -20.55
N LEU A 74 6.22 -11.38 -19.34
CA LEU A 74 7.52 -11.17 -18.70
C LEU A 74 8.30 -12.45 -18.37
N ASP A 75 7.73 -13.60 -18.77
CA ASP A 75 8.29 -14.93 -18.54
C ASP A 75 8.56 -15.19 -17.04
N LEU A 76 7.51 -15.04 -16.23
CA LEU A 76 7.61 -15.18 -14.78
C LEU A 76 7.49 -16.65 -14.35
N ASN A 77 8.25 -17.04 -13.33
CA ASN A 77 8.21 -18.39 -12.81
C ASN A 77 7.10 -18.55 -11.75
N ILE A 78 5.93 -19.05 -12.16
CA ILE A 78 4.78 -19.32 -11.26
C ILE A 78 5.19 -20.21 -10.08
N ALA A 79 5.99 -21.25 -10.33
CA ALA A 79 6.43 -22.16 -9.27
C ALA A 79 7.38 -21.45 -8.28
N GLY A 80 8.20 -20.53 -8.79
CA GLY A 80 9.02 -19.61 -8.00
C GLY A 80 8.16 -18.71 -7.13
N ASP A 81 7.16 -18.05 -7.68
CA ASP A 81 6.23 -17.20 -6.93
C ASP A 81 5.53 -17.99 -5.81
N ALA A 82 4.99 -19.17 -6.13
CA ALA A 82 4.35 -20.03 -5.13
C ALA A 82 5.32 -20.53 -4.05
N LYS A 83 6.61 -20.69 -4.37
CA LYS A 83 7.66 -21.02 -3.39
C LYS A 83 7.94 -19.82 -2.49
N ALA A 84 8.09 -18.63 -3.05
CA ALA A 84 8.30 -17.39 -2.30
C ALA A 84 7.16 -17.11 -1.33
N SER A 85 5.89 -17.28 -1.76
CA SER A 85 4.72 -17.14 -0.89
C SER A 85 4.80 -18.09 0.31
N ARG A 86 5.11 -19.38 0.09
CA ARG A 86 5.22 -20.35 1.19
C ARG A 86 6.33 -19.99 2.17
N ILE A 87 7.45 -19.47 1.68
CA ILE A 87 8.56 -19.03 2.53
C ILE A 87 8.13 -17.83 3.37
N LEU A 88 7.61 -16.76 2.75
CA LEU A 88 7.16 -15.58 3.48
C LEU A 88 6.06 -15.94 4.51
N GLU A 89 5.10 -16.78 4.13
CA GLU A 89 4.05 -17.25 5.04
C GLU A 89 4.61 -17.96 6.30
N SER A 90 5.68 -18.74 6.13
CA SER A 90 6.34 -19.44 7.24
C SER A 90 7.10 -18.51 8.19
N LEU A 91 7.53 -17.34 7.69
CA LEU A 91 8.27 -16.33 8.46
C LEU A 91 7.34 -15.35 9.19
N LEU A 92 6.07 -15.28 8.79
CA LEU A 92 5.11 -14.34 9.35
C LEU A 92 4.31 -14.94 10.52
N GLY A 93 4.00 -14.08 11.49
CA GLY A 93 3.01 -14.32 12.53
C GLY A 93 1.57 -14.24 12.01
N GLU A 94 0.63 -13.92 12.90
CA GLU A 94 -0.75 -13.64 12.50
C GLU A 94 -0.85 -12.33 11.72
N SER A 95 -1.73 -12.33 10.72
CA SER A 95 -1.97 -11.19 9.86
C SER A 95 -3.17 -10.40 10.36
N ASP A 96 -2.97 -9.11 10.62
CA ASP A 96 -4.01 -8.18 11.04
C ASP A 96 -3.88 -6.89 10.23
N LEU A 97 -4.96 -6.54 9.55
CA LEU A 97 -5.08 -5.36 8.70
C LEU A 97 -5.61 -4.13 9.49
N GLY A 98 -5.99 -4.30 10.76
CA GLY A 98 -6.57 -3.26 11.59
C GLY A 98 -5.67 -2.03 11.75
N ASP A 99 -4.35 -2.22 11.85
CA ASP A 99 -3.38 -1.12 11.89
C ASP A 99 -3.42 -0.28 10.60
N LEU A 100 -3.35 -0.93 9.43
CA LEU A 100 -3.40 -0.24 8.14
C LEU A 100 -4.74 0.43 7.90
N SER A 101 -5.85 -0.24 8.25
CA SER A 101 -7.18 0.34 8.13
C SER A 101 -7.34 1.61 8.98
N ARG A 102 -6.85 1.60 10.23
CA ARG A 102 -6.88 2.78 11.11
C ARG A 102 -5.98 3.90 10.61
N LEU A 103 -4.83 3.54 10.04
CA LEU A 103 -3.85 4.49 9.55
C LEU A 103 -4.32 5.18 8.27
N ILE A 104 -4.91 4.44 7.33
CA ILE A 104 -5.20 4.94 5.97
C ILE A 104 -6.63 5.47 5.82
N SER A 105 -7.62 4.83 6.44
CA SER A 105 -9.03 5.08 6.08
C SER A 105 -9.48 6.50 6.42
N GLY A 106 -9.97 7.22 5.40
CA GLY A 106 -10.40 8.61 5.52
C GLY A 106 -9.27 9.65 5.64
N TYR A 107 -7.99 9.24 5.67
CA TYR A 107 -6.85 10.14 5.72
C TYR A 107 -6.24 10.36 4.32
N PRO A 108 -5.61 11.52 4.08
CA PRO A 108 -4.88 11.75 2.84
C PRO A 108 -3.54 10.98 2.88
N VAL A 109 -3.21 10.31 1.78
CA VAL A 109 -2.01 9.46 1.69
C VAL A 109 -1.06 9.95 0.62
N LEU A 110 0.21 10.07 0.98
CA LEU A 110 1.31 10.42 0.09
C LEU A 110 2.17 9.19 -0.16
N ILE A 111 2.21 8.74 -1.41
CA ILE A 111 2.98 7.59 -1.87
C ILE A 111 4.19 8.12 -2.64
N CYS A 112 5.38 7.81 -2.14
CA CYS A 112 6.65 8.23 -2.71
C CYS A 112 7.36 7.04 -3.37
N GLY A 113 7.46 7.09 -4.69
CA GLY A 113 8.22 6.15 -5.53
C GLY A 113 9.73 6.41 -5.47
N CYS A 114 10.52 5.51 -6.07
CA CYS A 114 11.99 5.61 -6.15
C CYS A 114 12.51 6.25 -7.46
N GLY A 115 11.67 7.05 -8.12
CA GLY A 115 12.04 7.75 -9.35
C GLY A 115 13.09 8.86 -9.13
N PRO A 116 13.75 9.33 -10.20
CA PRO A 116 14.83 10.32 -10.10
C PRO A 116 14.40 11.67 -9.51
N SER A 117 13.11 12.03 -9.62
CA SER A 117 12.58 13.24 -9.01
C SER A 117 12.40 13.16 -7.48
N LEU A 118 12.51 11.97 -6.86
CA LEU A 118 12.17 11.76 -5.45
C LEU A 118 12.89 12.75 -4.51
N GLU A 119 14.17 13.04 -4.73
CA GLU A 119 14.94 13.93 -3.84
C GLU A 119 14.37 15.35 -3.83
N ASN A 120 14.07 15.89 -5.01
CA ASN A 120 13.46 17.20 -5.18
C ASN A 120 12.02 17.23 -4.65
N ASP A 121 11.27 16.15 -4.88
CA ASP A 121 9.91 16.02 -4.37
C ASP A 121 9.89 15.97 -2.83
N LEU A 122 10.79 15.21 -2.20
CA LEU A 122 10.94 15.15 -0.75
C LEU A 122 11.33 16.52 -0.17
N HIS A 123 12.24 17.25 -0.81
CA HIS A 123 12.57 18.62 -0.42
C HIS A 123 11.31 19.49 -0.34
N LYS A 124 10.47 19.47 -1.39
CA LYS A 124 9.22 20.24 -1.43
C LYS A 124 8.17 19.74 -0.45
N ILE A 125 8.09 18.43 -0.24
CA ILE A 125 7.22 17.81 0.79
C ILE A 125 7.58 18.34 2.19
N VAL A 126 8.87 18.50 2.48
CA VAL A 126 9.36 19.05 3.74
C VAL A 126 9.11 20.55 3.82
N GLU A 127 9.48 21.29 2.79
CA GLU A 127 9.30 22.75 2.68
C GLU A 127 7.84 23.17 2.91
N HIS A 128 6.88 22.46 2.32
CA HIS A 128 5.44 22.72 2.48
C HIS A 128 4.79 22.01 3.67
N ARG A 129 5.60 21.37 4.54
CA ARG A 129 5.15 20.61 5.72
C ARG A 129 4.05 19.60 5.41
N LEU A 130 4.12 18.97 4.24
CA LEU A 130 3.16 17.95 3.81
C LEU A 130 3.41 16.64 4.58
N HIS A 131 4.66 16.33 4.90
CA HIS A 131 5.00 15.14 5.70
C HIS A 131 4.29 15.05 7.06
N GLU A 132 3.88 16.17 7.64
CA GLU A 132 3.15 16.22 8.92
C GLU A 132 1.63 16.01 8.78
N ARG A 133 1.09 16.14 7.56
CA ARG A 133 -0.35 16.18 7.29
C ARG A 133 -0.85 14.97 6.50
N PHE A 134 0.05 14.10 6.09
CA PHE A 134 -0.23 12.91 5.28
C PHE A 134 0.22 11.64 5.99
N VAL A 135 -0.50 10.55 5.70
CA VAL A 135 0.06 9.21 5.87
C VAL A 135 1.13 9.02 4.80
N LEU A 136 2.33 8.62 5.22
CA LEU A 136 3.51 8.53 4.37
C LEU A 136 3.78 7.08 4.02
N VAL A 137 3.81 6.79 2.72
CA VAL A 137 4.12 5.48 2.16
C VAL A 137 5.38 5.59 1.32
N ALA A 138 6.45 4.92 1.74
CA ALA A 138 7.69 4.83 1.01
C ALA A 138 7.72 3.55 0.18
N VAL A 139 7.85 3.66 -1.13
CA VAL A 139 7.99 2.52 -2.03
C VAL A 139 9.46 2.11 -2.12
N ASP A 140 9.73 0.87 -1.74
CA ASP A 140 11.03 0.22 -1.80
C ASP A 140 12.15 1.14 -1.25
N GLY A 141 13.18 1.46 -2.04
CA GLY A 141 14.31 2.28 -1.64
C GLY A 141 13.99 3.75 -1.32
N ALA A 142 12.78 4.23 -1.60
CA ALA A 142 12.34 5.57 -1.17
C ALA A 142 12.41 5.74 0.36
N VAL A 143 12.37 4.63 1.12
CA VAL A 143 12.54 4.64 2.59
C VAL A 143 13.84 5.32 3.01
N LYS A 144 14.93 5.13 2.26
CA LYS A 144 16.21 5.79 2.52
C LYS A 144 16.08 7.30 2.37
N GLY A 145 15.41 7.76 1.31
CA GLY A 145 15.17 9.19 1.07
C GLY A 145 14.43 9.85 2.25
N PHE A 146 13.38 9.22 2.79
CA PHE A 146 12.72 9.75 3.99
C PHE A 146 13.67 9.84 5.20
N LEU A 147 14.46 8.80 5.45
CA LEU A 147 15.40 8.77 6.57
C LEU A 147 16.51 9.81 6.45
N ASP A 148 16.96 10.13 5.22
CA ASP A 148 17.93 11.21 4.96
C ASP A 148 17.38 12.59 5.39
N TYR A 149 16.05 12.79 5.29
CA TYR A 149 15.33 13.94 5.86
C TYR A 149 14.93 13.76 7.33
N ARG A 150 15.39 12.70 8.01
CA ARG A 150 15.03 12.34 9.40
C ARG A 150 13.53 12.13 9.63
N ILE A 151 12.83 11.69 8.59
CA ILE A 151 11.41 11.36 8.64
C ILE A 151 11.29 9.84 8.59
N VAL A 152 10.48 9.26 9.47
CA VAL A 152 10.14 7.83 9.42
C VAL A 152 8.81 7.70 8.66
N PRO A 153 8.76 7.03 7.51
CA PRO A 153 7.50 6.80 6.81
C PRO A 153 6.62 5.87 7.64
N HIS A 154 5.31 5.98 7.49
CA HIS A 154 4.37 5.16 8.24
C HIS A 154 4.31 3.73 7.68
N ILE A 155 4.45 3.59 6.36
CA ILE A 155 4.42 2.32 5.64
C ILE A 155 5.60 2.27 4.67
N ASN A 156 6.25 1.11 4.57
CA ASN A 156 7.18 0.79 3.49
C ASN A 156 6.66 -0.40 2.69
N VAL A 157 6.47 -0.25 1.38
CA VAL A 157 6.04 -1.34 0.49
C VAL A 157 7.23 -1.76 -0.35
N THR A 158 7.69 -3.00 -0.21
CA THR A 158 8.98 -3.42 -0.78
C THR A 158 9.01 -4.92 -1.08
N ASP A 159 9.74 -5.31 -2.12
CA ASP A 159 10.19 -6.67 -2.37
C ASP A 159 11.58 -6.99 -1.78
N LEU A 160 12.11 -6.08 -0.95
CA LEU A 160 13.38 -6.15 -0.23
C LEU A 160 14.63 -6.05 -1.12
N ASP A 161 14.51 -5.47 -2.32
CA ASP A 161 15.67 -5.22 -3.20
C ASP A 161 16.34 -3.84 -3.00
N GLY A 162 15.71 -2.93 -2.24
CA GLY A 162 16.27 -1.65 -1.81
C GLY A 162 17.36 -1.70 -0.72
N ASP A 163 17.68 -0.54 -0.10
CA ASP A 163 18.67 -0.46 0.98
C ASP A 163 18.16 -1.15 2.25
N VAL A 164 18.59 -2.41 2.45
CA VAL A 164 18.16 -3.27 3.57
C VAL A 164 18.37 -2.60 4.93
N ASN A 165 19.48 -1.87 5.13
CA ASN A 165 19.74 -1.18 6.39
C ASN A 165 18.68 -0.11 6.70
N SER A 166 18.27 0.65 5.70
CA SER A 166 17.20 1.65 5.81
C SER A 166 15.84 1.00 6.06
N ILE A 167 15.54 -0.13 5.40
CA ILE A 167 14.31 -0.89 5.61
C ILE A 167 14.24 -1.37 7.08
N LEU A 168 15.29 -2.04 7.56
CA LEU A 168 15.36 -2.53 8.95
C LEU A 168 15.26 -1.38 9.96
N ARG A 169 15.98 -0.28 9.72
CA ARG A 169 15.96 0.89 10.61
C ARG A 169 14.58 1.54 10.67
N ALA A 170 13.94 1.79 9.52
CA ALA A 170 12.60 2.37 9.49
C ALA A 170 11.59 1.46 10.23
N ASN A 171 11.68 0.15 10.02
CA ASN A 171 10.83 -0.82 10.70
C ASN A 171 11.01 -0.80 12.22
N SER A 172 12.26 -0.75 12.72
CA SER A 172 12.56 -0.62 14.15
C SER A 172 12.02 0.69 14.77
N TYR A 173 11.81 1.72 13.95
CA TYR A 173 11.22 3.00 14.35
C TYR A 173 9.69 3.07 14.17
N GLY A 174 9.04 1.94 13.92
CA GLY A 174 7.58 1.84 13.86
C GLY A 174 6.98 1.94 12.45
N CYS A 175 7.80 1.96 11.40
CA CYS A 175 7.30 1.81 10.02
C CYS A 175 6.71 0.41 9.82
N ILE A 176 5.48 0.32 9.30
CA ILE A 176 4.88 -0.96 8.90
C ILE A 176 5.52 -1.41 7.59
N THR A 177 6.26 -2.51 7.60
CA THR A 177 6.89 -3.06 6.40
C THR A 177 5.94 -4.05 5.72
N VAL A 178 5.45 -3.69 4.54
CA VAL A 178 4.63 -4.53 3.68
C VAL A 178 5.55 -5.23 2.69
N VAL A 179 5.85 -6.50 2.96
CA VAL A 179 6.80 -7.31 2.21
C VAL A 179 6.06 -8.06 1.10
N HIS A 180 6.56 -7.97 -0.12
CA HIS A 180 6.02 -8.68 -1.27
C HIS A 180 6.83 -9.94 -1.59
N ALA A 181 6.16 -11.09 -1.70
CA ALA A 181 6.80 -12.34 -2.14
C ALA A 181 6.65 -12.58 -3.64
N HIS A 182 7.79 -12.79 -4.33
CA HIS A 182 7.88 -13.22 -5.73
C HIS A 182 9.08 -14.14 -5.96
N GLY A 183 9.11 -14.83 -7.10
CA GLY A 183 10.09 -15.89 -7.35
C GLY A 183 11.56 -15.47 -7.30
N ASP A 184 11.87 -14.19 -7.54
CA ASP A 184 13.26 -13.70 -7.63
C ASP A 184 13.80 -13.21 -6.27
N ASN A 185 12.97 -13.03 -5.23
CA ASN A 185 13.40 -12.46 -3.94
C ASN A 185 13.46 -13.45 -2.78
N ILE A 186 13.44 -14.76 -3.05
CA ILE A 186 13.44 -15.82 -2.02
C ILE A 186 14.60 -15.68 -1.01
N ASP A 187 15.79 -15.34 -1.49
CA ASP A 187 16.97 -15.17 -0.63
C ASP A 187 16.83 -13.93 0.26
N SER A 188 16.32 -12.82 -0.28
CA SER A 188 16.01 -11.60 0.49
C SER A 188 14.93 -11.86 1.55
N LEU A 189 13.88 -12.62 1.22
CA LEU A 189 12.85 -13.00 2.20
C LEU A 189 13.47 -13.76 3.38
N SER A 190 14.29 -14.76 3.10
CA SER A 190 14.87 -15.64 4.12
C SER A 190 15.91 -14.93 4.98
N SER A 191 16.60 -13.93 4.43
CA SER A 191 17.67 -13.20 5.12
C SER A 191 17.19 -11.95 5.84
N VAL A 192 16.22 -11.20 5.31
CA VAL A 192 15.83 -9.88 5.86
C VAL A 192 14.62 -9.96 6.77
N VAL A 193 13.59 -10.73 6.40
CA VAL A 193 12.32 -10.77 7.17
C VAL A 193 12.51 -11.18 8.63
N PRO A 194 13.37 -12.17 8.98
CA PRO A 194 13.64 -12.53 10.37
C PRO A 194 14.24 -11.40 11.23
N HIS A 195 14.79 -10.35 10.61
CA HIS A 195 15.40 -9.21 11.29
C HIS A 195 14.48 -7.98 11.38
N LEU A 196 13.26 -8.05 10.82
CA LEU A 196 12.25 -7.00 11.00
C LEU A 196 11.62 -7.13 12.38
N GLU A 197 12.04 -6.27 13.32
CA GLU A 197 11.59 -6.27 14.72
C GLU A 197 10.18 -5.68 14.91
N GLY A 198 9.76 -4.82 13.98
CA GLY A 198 8.49 -4.09 13.99
C GLY A 198 7.35 -4.83 13.28
N ARG A 199 6.31 -4.08 12.89
CA ARG A 199 5.14 -4.65 12.23
C ARG A 199 5.46 -5.04 10.79
N VAL A 200 5.17 -6.29 10.42
CA VAL A 200 5.33 -6.82 9.07
C VAL A 200 3.99 -7.32 8.54
N LEU A 201 3.65 -6.94 7.31
CA LEU A 201 2.53 -7.50 6.56
C LEU A 201 3.04 -8.21 5.31
N GLY A 202 2.61 -9.44 5.07
CA GLY A 202 2.94 -10.16 3.85
C GLY A 202 1.95 -9.94 2.73
N THR A 203 2.46 -9.72 1.53
CA THR A 203 1.69 -9.73 0.29
C THR A 203 2.27 -10.70 -0.73
N THR A 204 1.46 -11.11 -1.69
CA THR A 204 1.89 -12.05 -2.72
C THR A 204 1.26 -11.73 -4.07
N GLN A 205 1.98 -12.05 -5.14
CA GLN A 205 1.45 -12.06 -6.51
C GLN A 205 1.01 -13.44 -6.94
N HIS A 206 0.96 -14.40 -6.01
CA HIS A 206 0.32 -15.70 -6.19
C HIS A 206 -1.01 -15.72 -5.41
N ARG A 207 -1.56 -16.91 -5.17
CA ARG A 207 -2.81 -17.09 -4.42
C ARG A 207 -2.65 -16.56 -2.99
N PRO A 208 -3.55 -15.67 -2.51
CA PRO A 208 -3.51 -15.20 -1.13
C PRO A 208 -3.79 -16.35 -0.15
N THR A 209 -3.34 -16.17 1.08
CA THR A 209 -3.53 -17.10 2.20
C THR A 209 -4.04 -16.32 3.43
N PRO A 210 -4.39 -16.97 4.56
CA PRO A 210 -4.76 -16.24 5.76
C PRO A 210 -3.68 -15.26 6.26
N LYS A 211 -2.40 -15.54 5.96
CA LYS A 211 -1.28 -14.66 6.35
C LYS A 211 -0.83 -13.70 5.25
N LEU A 212 -1.06 -14.06 3.99
CA LEU A 212 -0.63 -13.31 2.82
C LEU A 212 -1.79 -12.70 2.06
N HIS A 213 -1.74 -11.39 1.87
CA HIS A 213 -2.77 -10.64 1.15
C HIS A 213 -2.37 -10.40 -0.29
N ASN A 214 -3.38 -10.11 -1.10
CA ASN A 214 -3.17 -9.68 -2.47
C ASN A 214 -4.15 -8.56 -2.79
N PHE A 215 -3.64 -7.34 -2.78
CA PHE A 215 -4.42 -6.14 -3.07
C PHE A 215 -4.45 -5.80 -4.56
N GLY A 216 -3.66 -6.50 -5.38
CA GLY A 216 -3.39 -6.17 -6.78
C GLY A 216 -2.02 -5.57 -6.99
N GLY A 217 -1.82 -5.04 -8.19
CA GLY A 217 -0.56 -4.47 -8.65
C GLY A 217 0.50 -5.50 -9.05
N PHE A 218 1.60 -4.99 -9.60
CA PHE A 218 2.69 -5.73 -10.20
C PHE A 218 4.07 -5.27 -9.70
N THR A 219 4.37 -3.97 -9.76
CA THR A 219 5.59 -3.38 -9.20
C THR A 219 5.29 -2.77 -7.84
N ASP A 220 6.31 -2.60 -6.98
CA ASP A 220 6.10 -2.05 -5.63
C ASP A 220 5.37 -0.71 -5.64
N GLY A 221 5.61 0.12 -6.65
CA GLY A 221 4.97 1.42 -6.78
C GLY A 221 3.46 1.33 -6.99
N ASP A 222 3.01 0.55 -7.98
CA ASP A 222 1.59 0.38 -8.21
C ASP A 222 0.93 -0.51 -7.14
N ARG A 223 1.65 -1.51 -6.58
CA ARG A 223 1.20 -2.27 -5.41
C ARG A 223 0.88 -1.38 -4.22
N ALA A 224 1.69 -0.36 -3.96
CA ALA A 224 1.41 0.62 -2.93
C ALA A 224 0.10 1.38 -3.20
N CYS A 225 -0.18 1.76 -4.45
CA CYS A 225 -1.44 2.39 -4.83
C CYS A 225 -2.65 1.47 -4.58
N TYR A 226 -2.58 0.21 -5.00
CA TYR A 226 -3.66 -0.77 -4.77
C TYR A 226 -3.88 -1.05 -3.29
N LEU A 227 -2.80 -1.24 -2.51
CA LEU A 227 -2.85 -1.41 -1.07
C LEU A 227 -3.55 -0.22 -0.40
N VAL A 228 -3.14 1.01 -0.74
CA VAL A 228 -3.68 2.21 -0.12
C VAL A 228 -5.14 2.40 -0.50
N ASP A 229 -5.49 2.27 -1.79
CA ASP A 229 -6.86 2.43 -2.28
C ASP A 229 -7.84 1.44 -1.62
N HIS A 230 -7.40 0.21 -1.36
CA HIS A 230 -8.19 -0.80 -0.65
C HIS A 230 -8.75 -0.30 0.69
N PHE A 231 -7.98 0.52 1.41
CA PHE A 231 -8.37 1.05 2.73
C PHE A 231 -9.15 2.37 2.66
N LYS A 232 -9.51 2.84 1.45
CA LYS A 232 -10.39 4.01 1.22
C LYS A 232 -9.86 5.28 1.89
N PRO A 233 -8.71 5.80 1.44
CA PRO A 233 -8.21 7.09 1.89
C PRO A 233 -9.13 8.23 1.42
N SER A 234 -8.96 9.43 1.95
CA SER A 234 -9.71 10.59 1.44
C SER A 234 -9.28 10.99 0.02
N PHE A 235 -7.99 10.82 -0.29
CA PHE A 235 -7.39 10.89 -1.61
C PHE A 235 -5.93 10.40 -1.56
N ILE A 236 -5.36 10.11 -2.72
CA ILE A 236 -3.98 9.63 -2.89
C ILE A 236 -3.17 10.67 -3.65
N VAL A 237 -1.94 10.91 -3.20
CA VAL A 237 -0.95 11.76 -3.88
C VAL A 237 0.28 10.94 -4.22
N LEU A 238 0.74 11.05 -5.46
CA LEU A 238 1.95 10.41 -5.95
C LEU A 238 3.10 11.43 -6.04
N ALA A 239 4.28 11.04 -5.57
CA ALA A 239 5.55 11.76 -5.70
C ALA A 239 6.66 10.77 -6.06
N GLY A 240 7.73 11.19 -6.74
CA GLY A 240 8.82 10.29 -7.16
C GLY A 240 8.37 9.15 -8.06
N MET A 241 7.25 9.32 -8.78
CA MET A 241 6.63 8.31 -9.65
C MET A 241 6.78 8.74 -11.12
N ASP A 242 8.03 8.83 -11.57
CA ASP A 242 8.40 9.49 -12.81
C ASP A 242 7.98 8.71 -14.07
N PHE A 243 8.00 7.38 -14.02
CA PHE A 243 7.74 6.46 -15.15
C PHE A 243 8.54 6.71 -16.44
N GLY A 244 9.59 7.54 -16.38
CA GLY A 244 10.48 7.83 -17.50
C GLY A 244 11.58 6.78 -17.70
N SER A 245 12.55 7.10 -18.56
CA SER A 245 13.69 6.23 -18.88
C SER A 245 14.86 6.32 -17.91
N VAL A 246 14.89 7.36 -17.07
CA VAL A 246 15.96 7.59 -16.08
C VAL A 246 15.63 6.86 -14.79
N VAL A 247 16.60 6.10 -14.27
CA VAL A 247 16.48 5.37 -12.99
C VAL A 247 16.97 6.28 -11.87
N GLY A 248 16.18 6.39 -10.80
CA GLY A 248 16.55 7.18 -9.63
C GLY A 248 17.64 6.52 -8.80
N VAL A 249 18.40 7.32 -8.06
CA VAL A 249 19.52 6.86 -7.20
C VAL A 249 19.09 5.92 -6.07
N TYR A 250 17.79 5.89 -5.77
CA TYR A 250 17.19 5.04 -4.74
C TYR A 250 16.65 3.70 -5.29
N SER A 251 16.71 3.46 -6.60
CA SER A 251 16.36 2.16 -7.18
C SER A 251 17.61 1.28 -7.23
N HIS A 252 17.65 0.23 -6.42
CA HIS A 252 18.65 -0.82 -6.55
C HIS A 252 18.26 -1.83 -7.66
N SER A 253 19.24 -2.56 -8.19
CA SER A 253 19.13 -3.56 -9.27
C SER A 253 18.64 -3.04 -10.65
N TYR A 254 19.59 -2.78 -11.56
CA TYR A 254 19.29 -2.32 -12.93
C TYR A 254 19.31 -3.47 -13.94
N ASN A 255 18.20 -4.20 -14.05
CA ASN A 255 17.94 -5.00 -15.26
C ASN A 255 17.41 -4.06 -16.37
N GLN A 256 18.32 -3.55 -17.20
CA GLN A 256 18.02 -2.56 -18.25
C GLN A 256 16.93 -3.02 -19.23
N ILE A 257 16.77 -4.34 -19.39
CA ILE A 257 15.85 -4.94 -20.36
C ILE A 257 14.43 -4.99 -19.80
N LYS A 258 14.26 -5.47 -18.56
CA LYS A 258 12.93 -5.67 -17.96
C LYS A 258 12.37 -4.38 -17.32
N LYS A 259 13.21 -3.49 -16.78
CA LYS A 259 12.75 -2.31 -16.02
C LYS A 259 11.82 -1.38 -16.83
N PRO A 260 12.10 -1.01 -18.10
CA PRO A 260 11.19 -0.16 -18.87
C PRO A 260 9.81 -0.79 -19.11
N ARG A 261 9.76 -2.11 -19.31
CA ARG A 261 8.49 -2.85 -19.41
C ARG A 261 7.74 -2.83 -18.08
N LYS A 262 8.44 -3.10 -16.96
CA LYS A 262 7.84 -3.04 -15.61
C LYS A 262 7.25 -1.65 -15.32
N LEU A 263 7.96 -0.57 -15.63
CA LEU A 263 7.49 0.80 -15.45
C LEU A 263 6.26 1.12 -16.29
N ARG A 264 6.23 0.68 -17.56
CA ARG A 264 5.05 0.83 -18.43
C ARG A 264 3.84 0.11 -17.86
N ILE A 265 4.03 -1.11 -17.36
CA ILE A 265 2.97 -1.92 -16.73
C ILE A 265 2.47 -1.22 -15.47
N GLY A 266 3.36 -0.79 -14.57
CA GLY A 266 2.98 -0.10 -13.33
C GLY A 266 2.21 1.18 -13.59
N LYS A 267 2.67 2.00 -14.56
CA LYS A 267 1.93 3.19 -15.01
C LYS A 267 0.52 2.84 -15.49
N LYS A 268 0.39 1.83 -16.37
CA LYS A 268 -0.91 1.39 -16.88
C LYS A 268 -1.85 0.93 -15.76
N LEU A 269 -1.33 0.16 -14.80
CA LEU A 269 -2.11 -0.31 -13.66
C LEU A 269 -2.60 0.84 -12.77
N ILE A 270 -1.79 1.87 -12.56
CA ILE A 270 -2.21 3.08 -11.84
C ILE A 270 -3.29 3.84 -12.63
N GLN A 271 -3.16 3.96 -13.95
CA GLN A 271 -4.19 4.57 -14.79
C GLN A 271 -5.52 3.81 -14.70
N GLU A 272 -5.47 2.48 -14.79
CA GLU A 272 -6.64 1.62 -14.66
C GLU A 272 -7.28 1.74 -13.27
N LEU A 273 -6.48 1.71 -12.20
CA LEU A 273 -6.95 1.93 -10.83
C LEU A 273 -7.62 3.29 -10.66
N ALA A 274 -6.96 4.37 -11.09
CA ALA A 274 -7.46 5.73 -10.97
C ALA A 274 -8.77 5.95 -11.75
N SER A 275 -8.96 5.23 -12.86
CA SER A 275 -10.20 5.30 -13.65
C SER A 275 -11.40 4.58 -13.02
N LYS A 276 -11.15 3.56 -12.19
CA LYS A 276 -12.18 2.69 -11.61
C LYS A 276 -12.48 3.04 -10.15
N SER A 277 -11.50 3.58 -9.43
CA SER A 277 -11.62 3.88 -8.01
C SER A 277 -12.45 5.16 -7.77
N PRO A 278 -13.31 5.19 -6.73
CA PRO A 278 -13.92 6.45 -6.28
C PRO A 278 -12.91 7.40 -5.59
N THR A 279 -11.73 6.89 -5.21
CA THR A 279 -10.66 7.68 -4.59
C THR A 279 -10.06 8.63 -5.62
N ARG A 280 -9.88 9.90 -5.26
CA ARG A 280 -9.19 10.87 -6.13
C ARG A 280 -7.68 10.65 -6.07
N PHE A 281 -7.05 10.65 -7.24
CA PHE A 281 -5.59 10.58 -7.38
C PHE A 281 -5.01 11.91 -7.85
N PHE A 282 -3.94 12.34 -7.20
CA PHE A 282 -3.15 13.50 -7.57
C PHE A 282 -1.69 13.11 -7.82
N ASN A 283 -0.98 13.88 -8.63
CA ASN A 283 0.45 13.71 -8.87
C ASN A 283 1.17 15.04 -8.65
N VAL A 284 2.19 15.04 -7.78
CA VAL A 284 3.10 16.17 -7.55
C VAL A 284 4.52 15.89 -8.07
N THR A 285 4.75 14.72 -8.67
CA THR A 285 6.04 14.32 -9.23
C THR A 285 6.60 15.42 -10.13
N SER A 286 7.79 15.93 -9.79
CA SER A 286 8.32 17.15 -10.41
C SER A 286 8.85 16.98 -11.83
N SER A 287 9.28 15.78 -12.20
CA SER A 287 9.68 15.42 -13.56
C SER A 287 9.22 14.00 -13.87
N GLY A 288 8.23 13.82 -14.73
CA GLY A 288 7.71 12.49 -15.02
C GLY A 288 6.73 12.48 -16.18
N GLU A 289 6.41 11.30 -16.66
CA GLU A 289 5.39 11.13 -17.66
C GLU A 289 3.99 11.43 -17.09
N HIS A 290 3.10 11.91 -17.95
CA HIS A 290 1.69 12.05 -17.58
C HIS A 290 1.06 10.68 -17.29
N ILE A 291 0.27 10.60 -16.22
CA ILE A 291 -0.49 9.41 -15.83
C ILE A 291 -1.97 9.76 -15.99
N GLU A 292 -2.62 9.17 -17.00
CA GLU A 292 -4.05 9.39 -17.25
C GLU A 292 -4.91 9.02 -16.03
N GLY A 293 -5.96 9.79 -15.76
CA GLY A 293 -6.81 9.61 -14.57
C GLY A 293 -6.21 10.17 -13.27
N VAL A 294 -4.92 10.52 -13.26
CA VAL A 294 -4.25 11.13 -12.09
C VAL A 294 -4.01 12.63 -12.35
N ARG A 295 -4.64 13.48 -11.55
CA ARG A 295 -4.57 14.94 -11.76
C ARG A 295 -3.23 15.50 -11.28
N HIS A 296 -2.45 16.10 -12.17
CA HIS A 296 -1.26 16.83 -11.77
C HIS A 296 -1.62 18.11 -10.98
N ILE A 297 -0.93 18.35 -9.87
CA ILE A 297 -1.13 19.51 -9.01
C ILE A 297 0.22 19.98 -8.46
N SER A 298 0.36 21.29 -8.21
CA SER A 298 1.58 21.82 -7.58
C SER A 298 1.57 21.58 -6.07
N PHE A 299 2.75 21.62 -5.44
CA PHE A 299 2.88 21.46 -3.99
C PHE A 299 2.13 22.56 -3.22
N GLU A 300 2.13 23.79 -3.72
CA GLU A 300 1.39 24.91 -3.14
C GLU A 300 -0.12 24.63 -3.19
N LYS A 301 -0.64 24.23 -4.35
CA LYS A 301 -2.07 23.91 -4.50
C LYS A 301 -2.48 22.72 -3.63
N LEU A 302 -1.61 21.71 -3.52
CA LEU A 302 -1.84 20.57 -2.63
C LEU A 302 -1.93 21.00 -1.16
N SER A 303 -1.09 21.96 -0.74
CA SER A 303 -1.08 22.47 0.64
C SER A 303 -2.39 23.14 1.07
N TYR A 304 -3.22 23.59 0.12
CA TYR A 304 -4.55 24.17 0.35
C TYR A 304 -5.70 23.15 0.32
N LEU A 305 -5.45 21.91 -0.13
CA LEU A 305 -6.45 20.84 -0.13
C LEU A 305 -6.61 20.15 1.23
N ILE A 306 -5.72 20.45 2.18
CA ILE A 306 -5.57 19.82 3.50
C ILE A 306 -5.40 20.85 4.59
#